data_AF-A0A1Q9TRX4-F1
#
_entry.id   AF-A0A1Q9TRX4-F1
#
_cell.length_a   1.000
_cell.length_b   1.000
_cell.length_c   1.000
_cell.angle_alpha   90.00
_cell.angle_beta   90.00
_cell.angle_gamma   90.00
#
_symmetry.space_group_name_H-M   'P 1'
#
loop_
_entity.id
_entity.type
_entity.pdbx_description
1 polymer ?
#
loop_
_entity_poly.entity_id
_entity_poly.type
_entity_poly.pdbx_seq_one_letter_code
_entity_poly.pdbx_strand_id
1 'polypeptide(L)'
;MDPIVVMWVSAHGDLHWNNITSPECFLLDWEGWGMAPLGYDAATLYCHSLLVPEAAARVREEFSDVLDTLDGARSQLLVIARMLRRSTHGDYPALVTPLHRLADRLIGR
;
A
#
# COMPACT_ATOMS: atom_id res chain seq x y z
N MET A 1 -6.27 -14.78 -8.12
CA MET A 1 -4.94 -14.26 -8.46
C MET A 1 -3.89 -15.26 -7.99
N ASP A 2 -2.86 -15.51 -8.79
CA ASP A 2 -1.68 -16.30 -8.39
C ASP A 2 -0.79 -15.47 -7.43
N PRO A 3 -0.43 -15.99 -6.23
CA PRO A 3 0.35 -15.24 -5.24
C PRO A 3 1.86 -15.15 -5.55
N ILE A 4 2.38 -15.79 -6.60
CA ILE A 4 3.83 -15.77 -6.90
C ILE A 4 4.28 -14.36 -7.31
N VAL A 5 5.20 -13.75 -6.56
CA VAL A 5 5.85 -12.47 -6.92
C VAL A 5 7.12 -12.74 -7.72
N VAL A 6 7.31 -11.99 -8.82
CA VAL A 6 8.47 -12.15 -9.70
C VAL A 6 9.54 -11.10 -9.37
N MET A 7 9.15 -9.84 -9.23
CA MET A 7 10.07 -8.73 -9.00
C MET A 7 10.10 -8.31 -7.53
N TRP A 8 11.29 -8.38 -6.96
CA TRP A 8 11.60 -7.90 -5.62
C TRP A 8 12.50 -6.67 -5.72
N VAL A 9 12.20 -5.64 -4.94
CA VAL A 9 12.93 -4.37 -4.90
C VAL A 9 13.19 -3.98 -3.44
N SER A 10 14.18 -3.10 -3.23
CA SER A 10 14.36 -2.48 -1.92
C SER A 10 13.17 -1.57 -1.61
N ALA A 11 12.68 -1.65 -0.38
CA ALA A 11 11.51 -0.92 0.10
C ALA A 11 11.76 -0.36 1.51
N HIS A 12 11.07 0.74 1.83
CA HIS A 12 10.96 1.31 3.17
C HIS A 12 10.27 0.33 4.13
N GLY A 13 9.24 -0.39 3.65
CA GLY A 13 8.54 -1.43 4.42
C GLY A 13 7.41 -0.91 5.30
N ASP A 14 7.33 0.40 5.53
CA ASP A 14 6.22 1.05 6.24
C ASP A 14 5.94 2.49 5.72
N LEU A 15 5.90 2.67 4.39
CA LEU A 15 5.73 4.00 3.79
C LEU A 15 4.27 4.50 3.90
N HIS A 16 4.00 5.32 4.91
CA HIS A 16 2.72 6.03 5.09
C HIS A 16 2.94 7.49 5.49
N TRP A 17 1.89 8.31 5.45
CA TRP A 17 1.97 9.77 5.63
C TRP A 17 2.68 10.24 6.92
N ASN A 18 2.62 9.50 8.03
CA ASN A 18 3.35 9.87 9.26
C ASN A 18 4.88 9.70 9.15
N ASN A 19 5.35 8.95 8.14
CA ASN A 19 6.78 8.67 7.89
C ASN A 19 7.34 9.53 6.75
N ILE A 20 6.59 10.54 6.31
CA ILE A 20 6.98 11.46 5.25
C ILE A 20 6.90 12.88 5.81
N THR A 21 7.98 13.65 5.72
CA THR A 21 7.97 15.06 6.15
C THR A 21 7.64 16.01 4.99
N SER A 22 7.27 17.23 5.34
CA SER A 22 7.06 18.34 4.40
C SER A 22 7.66 19.60 5.02
N PRO A 23 8.24 20.53 4.21
CA PRO A 23 8.29 20.52 2.74
C PRO A 23 9.43 19.72 2.10
N GLU A 24 10.49 19.36 2.82
CA GLU A 24 11.71 18.77 2.23
C GLU A 24 11.62 17.27 1.89
N CYS A 25 10.50 16.60 2.18
CA CYS A 25 10.25 15.18 1.86
C CYS A 25 11.35 14.23 2.38
N PHE A 26 11.55 14.17 3.69
CA PHE A 26 12.35 13.14 4.32
C PHE A 26 11.51 11.91 4.66
N LEU A 27 12.09 10.73 4.48
CA LEU A 27 11.53 9.46 4.93
C LEU A 27 12.09 9.12 6.32
N LEU A 28 11.18 8.87 7.26
CA LEU A 28 11.48 8.52 8.64
C LEU A 28 11.15 7.06 8.90
N ASP A 29 11.72 6.50 9.98
CA ASP A 29 11.34 5.19 10.52
C ASP A 29 11.67 3.99 9.62
N TRP A 30 12.97 3.82 9.33
CA TRP A 30 13.53 2.79 8.45
C TRP A 30 13.61 1.38 9.09
N GLU A 31 12.94 1.12 10.21
CA GLU A 31 13.02 -0.19 10.89
C GLU A 31 12.45 -1.35 10.05
N GLY A 32 11.53 -1.04 9.12
CA GLY A 32 10.94 -1.99 8.18
C GLY A 32 11.74 -2.21 6.89
N TRP A 33 12.89 -1.55 6.73
CA TRP A 33 13.67 -1.57 5.50
C TRP A 33 14.09 -2.98 5.08
N GLY A 34 13.91 -3.30 3.80
CA GLY A 34 14.29 -4.61 3.26
C GLY A 34 13.84 -4.83 1.83
N MET A 35 13.79 -6.10 1.42
CA MET A 35 13.26 -6.47 0.10
C MET A 35 11.76 -6.71 0.20
N ALA A 36 11.00 -6.11 -0.72
CA ALA A 36 9.57 -6.32 -0.87
C ALA A 36 9.18 -6.48 -2.35
N PRO A 37 7.99 -7.02 -2.64
CA PRO A 37 7.46 -7.03 -4.01
C PRO A 37 7.40 -5.63 -4.61
N LEU A 38 7.57 -5.53 -5.94
CA LEU A 38 7.43 -4.25 -6.66
C LEU A 38 6.09 -3.57 -6.29
N GLY A 39 6.15 -2.28 -5.97
CA GLY A 39 4.98 -1.48 -5.62
C GLY A 39 4.52 -1.60 -4.16
N TYR A 40 5.25 -2.31 -3.28
CA TYR A 40 4.86 -2.46 -1.87
C TYR A 40 4.71 -1.13 -1.12
N ASP A 41 5.69 -0.23 -1.22
CA ASP A 41 5.63 1.07 -0.55
C ASP A 41 4.53 1.96 -1.14
N ALA A 42 4.40 2.00 -2.47
CA ALA A 42 3.31 2.72 -3.15
C ALA A 42 1.94 2.17 -2.74
N ALA A 43 1.79 0.85 -2.62
CA ALA A 43 0.58 0.20 -2.16
C ALA A 43 0.25 0.55 -0.70
N THR A 44 1.26 0.62 0.17
CA THR A 44 1.14 1.05 1.57
C THR A 44 0.61 2.48 1.63
N LEU A 45 1.26 3.41 0.93
CA LEU A 45 0.84 4.81 0.87
C LEU A 45 -0.57 4.96 0.30
N TYR A 46 -0.89 4.23 -0.77
CA TYR A 46 -2.21 4.24 -1.40
C TYR A 46 -3.30 3.74 -0.45
N CYS A 47 -3.09 2.61 0.23
CA CYS A 47 -4.05 2.06 1.18
C CYS A 47 -4.30 3.00 2.37
N HIS A 48 -3.25 3.65 2.88
CA HIS A 48 -3.38 4.67 3.92
C HIS A 48 -4.06 5.97 3.45
N SER A 49 -4.21 6.16 2.14
CA SER A 49 -4.86 7.33 1.55
C SER A 49 -6.36 7.13 1.28
N LEU A 50 -6.90 5.91 1.37
CA LEU A 50 -8.25 5.57 0.89
C LEU A 50 -9.40 6.35 1.55
N LEU A 51 -9.19 6.96 2.73
CA LEU A 51 -10.19 7.81 3.39
C LEU A 51 -10.23 9.24 2.84
N VAL A 52 -9.23 9.63 2.05
CA VAL A 52 -9.13 10.94 1.41
C VAL A 52 -9.08 10.70 -0.11
N PRO A 53 -10.24 10.69 -0.80
CA PRO A 53 -10.33 10.27 -2.20
C PRO A 53 -9.38 11.02 -3.15
N GLU A 54 -9.19 12.32 -2.94
CA GLU A 54 -8.26 13.14 -3.72
C GLU A 54 -6.80 12.68 -3.55
N ALA A 55 -6.37 12.44 -2.31
CA ALA A 55 -5.02 11.94 -2.03
C ALA A 55 -4.84 10.52 -2.60
N ALA A 56 -5.82 9.63 -2.42
CA ALA A 56 -5.79 8.28 -2.98
C ALA A 56 -5.69 8.29 -4.52
N ALA A 57 -6.46 9.15 -5.18
CA ALA A 57 -6.41 9.31 -6.64
C ALA A 57 -5.03 9.80 -7.08
N ARG A 58 -4.45 10.80 -6.39
CA ARG A 58 -3.13 11.31 -6.70
C ARG A 58 -2.03 10.26 -6.52
N VAL A 59 -2.03 9.54 -5.40
CA VAL A 59 -1.07 8.44 -5.17
C VAL A 59 -1.21 7.36 -6.26
N ARG A 60 -2.44 6.99 -6.64
CA ARG A 60 -2.64 5.99 -7.70
C ARG A 60 -2.14 6.46 -9.06
N GLU A 61 -2.34 7.73 -9.40
CA GLU A 61 -1.85 8.34 -10.64
C GLU A 61 -0.33 8.36 -10.68
N GLU A 62 0.31 8.92 -9.66
CA GLU A 62 1.77 9.11 -9.58
C GLU A 62 2.54 7.79 -9.56
N PHE A 63 1.98 6.74 -8.95
CA PHE A 63 2.61 5.41 -8.85
C PHE A 63 1.95 4.36 -9.76
N SER A 64 1.23 4.80 -10.82
CA SER A 64 0.55 3.89 -11.75
C SER A 64 1.51 2.92 -12.44
N ASP A 65 2.73 3.37 -12.73
CA ASP A 65 3.81 2.59 -13.34
C ASP A 65 4.17 1.31 -12.56
N VAL A 66 4.07 1.35 -11.23
CA VAL A 66 4.30 0.19 -10.36
C VAL A 66 3.01 -0.48 -9.90
N LEU A 67 1.95 0.29 -9.62
CA LEU A 67 0.69 -0.24 -9.07
C LEU A 67 -0.16 -0.99 -10.10
N ASP A 68 -0.07 -0.65 -11.39
CA ASP A 68 -0.85 -1.29 -12.46
C ASP A 68 -0.12 -2.51 -13.07
N THR A 69 0.93 -3.00 -12.41
CA THR A 69 1.61 -4.26 -12.74
C THR A 69 1.01 -5.44 -11.98
N LEU A 70 1.30 -6.68 -12.40
CA LEU A 70 0.88 -7.87 -11.66
C LEU A 70 1.46 -7.91 -10.24
N ASP A 71 2.74 -7.58 -10.08
CA ASP A 71 3.38 -7.54 -8.77
C ASP A 71 2.90 -6.34 -7.93
N GLY A 72 2.55 -5.21 -8.56
CA GLY A 72 1.88 -4.08 -7.91
C GLY A 72 0.49 -4.41 -7.37
N ALA A 73 -0.31 -5.15 -8.14
CA ALA A 73 -1.60 -5.66 -7.67
C ALA A 73 -1.44 -6.68 -6.53
N ARG A 74 -0.41 -7.54 -6.58
CA ARG A 74 -0.06 -8.46 -5.48
C ARG A 74 0.38 -7.70 -4.23
N SER A 75 1.19 -6.66 -4.40
CA SER A 75 1.62 -5.74 -3.34
C SER A 75 0.42 -5.08 -2.65
N GLN A 76 -0.55 -4.59 -3.42
CA GLN A 76 -1.79 -4.05 -2.87
C GLN A 76 -2.54 -5.10 -2.04
N LEU A 77 -2.71 -6.32 -2.52
CA LEU A 77 -3.36 -7.39 -1.75
C LEU A 77 -2.57 -7.76 -0.48
N LEU A 78 -1.24 -7.80 -0.55
CA LEU A 78 -0.38 -8.06 0.61
C LEU A 78 -0.53 -6.98 1.68
N VAL A 79 -0.51 -5.70 1.28
CA VAL A 79 -0.72 -4.56 2.17
C VAL A 79 -2.13 -4.59 2.76
N ILE A 80 -3.16 -4.83 1.95
CA ILE A 80 -4.54 -4.97 2.42
C ILE A 80 -4.63 -6.06 3.50
N ALA A 81 -4.06 -7.24 3.25
CA ALA A 81 -4.06 -8.32 4.23
C ALA A 81 -3.34 -7.92 5.54
N ARG A 82 -2.19 -7.23 5.44
CA ARG A 82 -1.45 -6.71 6.60
C ARG A 82 -2.29 -5.70 7.39
N MET A 83 -2.92 -4.74 6.74
CA MET A 83 -3.73 -3.70 7.38
C MET A 83 -5.01 -4.26 7.99
N LEU A 84 -5.70 -5.17 7.30
CA LEU A 84 -6.87 -5.86 7.85
C LEU A 84 -6.50 -6.68 9.09
N ARG A 85 -5.35 -7.36 9.10
CA ARG A 85 -4.84 -8.05 10.31
C ARG A 85 -4.56 -7.07 11.46
N ARG A 86 -4.03 -5.88 11.18
CA ARG A 86 -3.85 -4.85 12.23
C ARG A 86 -5.20 -4.35 12.75
N SER A 87 -6.20 -4.23 11.87
CA SER A 87 -7.53 -3.78 12.28
C SER A 87 -8.26 -4.72 13.24
N THR A 88 -7.94 -6.01 13.25
CA THR A 88 -8.45 -6.93 14.28
C THR A 88 -7.94 -6.60 15.69
N HIS A 89 -6.89 -5.77 15.79
CA HIS A 89 -6.32 -5.27 17.05
C HIS A 89 -6.69 -3.80 17.33
N GLY A 90 -7.59 -3.21 16.54
CA GLY A 90 -8.10 -1.85 16.74
C GLY A 90 -7.48 -0.78 15.85
N ASP A 91 -6.47 -1.10 15.04
CA ASP A 91 -5.84 -0.14 14.13
C ASP A 91 -6.73 0.17 12.92
N TYR A 92 -6.80 1.44 12.51
CA TYR A 92 -7.45 1.87 11.27
C TYR A 92 -8.88 1.34 11.01
N PRO A 93 -9.81 1.36 11.99
CA PRO A 93 -11.13 0.73 11.83
C PRO A 93 -11.93 1.29 10.65
N ALA A 94 -11.76 2.57 10.33
CA ALA A 94 -12.41 3.21 9.20
C ALA A 94 -11.91 2.70 7.82
N LEU A 95 -10.70 2.13 7.74
CA LEU A 95 -10.13 1.61 6.49
C LEU A 95 -10.64 0.20 6.13
N VAL A 96 -11.26 -0.53 7.05
CA VAL A 96 -11.69 -1.93 6.81
C VAL A 96 -12.58 -2.06 5.58
N THR A 97 -13.64 -1.26 5.48
CA THR A 97 -14.55 -1.32 4.33
C THR A 97 -13.88 -0.88 3.01
N PRO A 98 -13.17 0.26 2.93
CA PRO A 98 -12.39 0.61 1.73
C PRO A 98 -11.38 -0.46 1.28
N LEU A 99 -10.68 -1.10 2.22
CA LEU A 99 -9.70 -2.14 1.93
C LEU A 99 -10.35 -3.39 1.33
N HIS A 100 -11.49 -3.83 1.86
CA HIS A 100 -12.25 -4.94 1.26
C HIS A 100 -12.71 -4.61 -0.17
N ARG A 101 -13.27 -3.41 -0.40
CA ARG A 101 -13.68 -2.98 -1.75
C ARG A 101 -12.50 -2.92 -2.72
N LEU A 102 -11.33 -2.49 -2.27
CA LEU A 102 -10.13 -2.50 -3.10
C LEU A 102 -9.69 -3.95 -3.41
N ALA A 103 -9.70 -4.84 -2.42
CA ALA A 103 -9.37 -6.25 -2.63
C ALA A 103 -10.31 -6.91 -3.65
N ASP A 104 -11.63 -6.72 -3.51
CA ASP A 104 -12.63 -7.26 -4.43
C ASP A 104 -12.37 -6.82 -5.88
N ARG A 105 -12.11 -5.52 -6.09
CA ARG A 105 -11.71 -4.99 -7.41
C ARG A 105 -10.45 -5.65 -7.97
N LEU A 106 -9.43 -5.87 -7.15
CA LEU A 106 -8.15 -6.46 -7.57
C LEU A 106 -8.26 -7.95 -7.92
N ILE A 107 -9.19 -8.68 -7.30
CA ILE A 107 -9.44 -10.10 -7.60
C ILE A 107 -10.56 -10.32 -8.62
N GLY A 108 -11.17 -9.25 -9.13
CA GLY A 108 -12.25 -9.30 -10.12
C GLY A 108 -13.59 -9.78 -9.55
N ARG A 109 -13.91 -9.42 -8.31
CA ARG A 109 -15.19 -9.68 -7.65
C ARG A 109 -16.02 -8.41 -7.48
#